data_AF-A0A0V0XX53-F1
#
_entry.id   AF-A0A0V0XX53-F1
#
_cell.length_a   1.000
_cell.length_b   1.000
_cell.length_c   1.000
_cell.angle_alpha   90.00
_cell.angle_beta   90.00
_cell.angle_gamma   90.00
#
_symmetry.space_group_name_H-M   'P 1'
#
loop_
_entity.id
_entity.type
_entity.pdbx_description
1 polymer ?
#
loop_
_entity_poly.entity_id
_entity_poly.type
_entity_poly.pdbx_seq_one_letter_code
_entity_poly.pdbx_strand_id
1 'polypeptide(L)'
;LPCFAFIRMGQCLLKPRSTESRSTPERRAPVQTGTFVSDALALHSQRLRFLGLDVKNLILETLSAIRHLVNNDQELPSSMLKLNLIAENEEGWLLIVKTMIESIPLENPLGPVVITLFLDESPLPTKESVRKLLSQLDVSYPNFMATLPSYWHRNLSLVLGCIAEKLAGPYSVAVFQGIVIDYLLNNLRRIDDPLVILFSLIALEKFASTCECKLSICNRLASLDSNPLLMLEGWLNDDNFCKREVGFCAQWALDNVFVANGRVLSYLRFNTDGINVMLNHNDVSEYLKLSPDGLEARSDVSSFESVRCTFQVSEGVWYYEALIVTSGVMQIGWATKNSKFLNLEGYGIGDDEFSVSYDGCRQLIWHNANSVSNNHPQRYFGLFA
;
A
#
# COMPACT_ATOMS: atom_id res chain seq x y z
N LEU A 1 2.62 13.88 -29.57
CA LEU A 1 2.89 12.57 -30.20
C LEU A 1 2.73 11.47 -29.15
N PRO A 2 1.86 10.47 -29.36
CA PRO A 2 1.54 9.43 -28.37
C PRO A 2 2.67 8.40 -28.21
N CYS A 3 3.08 8.14 -26.96
CA CYS A 3 3.89 6.98 -26.57
C CYS A 3 2.97 5.81 -26.20
N PHE A 4 3.46 4.57 -26.20
CA PHE A 4 2.69 3.39 -25.75
C PHE A 4 2.76 3.16 -24.24
N ALA A 5 1.74 2.46 -23.74
CA ALA A 5 1.63 1.75 -22.47
C ALA A 5 2.05 2.56 -21.23
N PHE A 6 1.04 2.89 -20.43
CA PHE A 6 1.20 3.62 -19.18
C PHE A 6 0.42 2.88 -18.15
N ILE A 7 0.96 2.79 -16.95
CA ILE A 7 0.28 2.14 -15.85
C ILE A 7 0.18 3.20 -14.78
N ARG A 8 -1.04 3.68 -14.53
CA ARG A 8 -1.34 4.40 -13.29
C ARG A 8 -1.45 3.37 -12.17
N MET A 9 -0.64 3.45 -11.12
CA MET A 9 -0.79 2.57 -9.94
C MET A 9 -0.74 3.38 -8.66
N GLY A 10 -1.75 3.20 -7.82
CA GLY A 10 -1.84 3.83 -6.51
C GLY A 10 -3.01 3.29 -5.71
N GLN A 11 -2.91 3.39 -4.38
CA GLN A 11 -4.01 3.08 -3.45
C GLN A 11 -4.84 4.31 -3.06
N CYS A 12 -4.48 5.51 -3.51
CA CYS A 12 -5.15 6.73 -3.09
C CYS A 12 -6.37 7.03 -3.97
N LEU A 13 -7.46 7.53 -3.38
CA LEU A 13 -8.62 8.07 -4.10
C LEU A 13 -8.86 9.55 -3.79
N LEU A 14 -8.11 10.16 -2.86
CA LEU A 14 -8.38 11.52 -2.37
C LEU A 14 -7.11 12.26 -1.92
N LYS A 15 -7.05 13.56 -2.26
CA LYS A 15 -5.92 14.44 -1.99
C LYS A 15 -5.80 14.79 -0.49
N PRO A 16 -4.59 14.84 0.11
CA PRO A 16 -4.41 15.41 1.44
C PRO A 16 -4.72 16.92 1.43
N ARG A 17 -5.59 17.38 2.34
CA ARG A 17 -5.85 18.82 2.55
C ARG A 17 -4.64 19.48 3.24
N SER A 18 -4.19 20.61 2.70
CA SER A 18 -3.15 21.45 3.30
C SER A 18 -3.61 21.98 4.67
N THR A 19 -2.85 21.69 5.73
CA THR A 19 -3.15 22.14 7.09
C THR A 19 -2.68 23.59 7.32
N GLU A 20 -3.62 24.50 7.56
CA GLU A 20 -3.33 25.80 8.19
C GLU A 20 -3.20 25.63 9.71
N SER A 21 -2.16 26.22 10.28
CA SER A 21 -1.77 26.16 11.69
C SER A 21 -2.82 26.79 12.62
N ARG A 22 -3.24 26.06 13.67
CA ARG A 22 -3.93 26.65 14.83
C ARG A 22 -3.22 26.29 16.14
N SER A 23 -3.20 27.28 17.02
CA SER A 23 -2.42 27.40 18.25
C SER A 23 -2.88 26.49 19.39
N THR A 24 -1.91 26.12 20.23
CA THR A 24 -2.01 25.30 21.45
C THR A 24 -2.66 26.02 22.65
N PRO A 25 -3.35 25.29 23.53
CA PRO A 25 -3.42 25.61 24.95
C PRO A 25 -2.81 24.51 25.85
N GLU A 26 -2.57 24.91 27.10
CA GLU A 26 -1.59 24.40 28.05
C GLU A 26 -1.88 23.06 28.75
N ARG A 27 -0.80 22.46 29.27
CA ARG A 27 -0.69 21.17 29.96
C ARG A 27 -1.38 21.16 31.34
N ARG A 28 -1.98 20.02 31.70
CA ARG A 28 -2.14 19.57 33.10
C ARG A 28 -1.55 18.17 33.29
N ALA A 29 -0.97 17.97 34.48
CA ALA A 29 -0.11 16.85 34.87
C ALA A 29 -0.86 15.50 35.03
N PRO A 30 -0.15 14.35 34.93
CA PRO A 30 -0.78 13.03 34.91
C PRO A 30 -1.04 12.48 36.32
N VAL A 31 -2.18 11.81 36.48
CA VAL A 31 -2.48 10.94 37.63
C VAL A 31 -2.31 9.50 37.19
N GLN A 32 -1.57 8.72 37.97
CA GLN A 32 -1.30 7.29 37.75
C GLN A 32 -2.57 6.46 37.98
N THR A 33 -2.80 5.42 37.17
CA THR A 33 -3.39 4.14 37.62
C THR A 33 -3.29 3.08 36.52
N GLY A 34 -2.65 1.96 36.85
CA GLY A 34 -2.68 0.74 36.06
C GLY A 34 -3.94 -0.08 36.32
N THR A 35 -4.12 -1.14 35.51
CA THR A 35 -5.15 -2.22 35.57
C THR A 35 -6.55 -2.02 34.92
N PHE A 36 -6.83 -0.94 34.19
CA PHE A 36 -8.19 -0.66 33.66
C PHE A 36 -8.46 -0.93 32.16
N VAL A 37 -7.50 -1.46 31.39
CA VAL A 37 -7.56 -1.35 29.90
C VAL A 37 -8.58 -2.30 29.24
N SER A 38 -8.77 -3.52 29.75
CA SER A 38 -9.74 -4.49 29.21
C SER A 38 -11.18 -4.01 29.37
N ASP A 39 -11.50 -3.51 30.57
CA ASP A 39 -12.86 -3.05 30.90
C ASP A 39 -13.22 -1.74 30.18
N ALA A 40 -12.24 -0.87 29.94
CA ALA A 40 -12.45 0.37 29.22
C ALA A 40 -12.83 0.16 27.74
N LEU A 41 -12.18 -0.79 27.05
CA LEU A 41 -12.48 -1.11 25.64
C LEU A 41 -13.86 -1.77 25.51
N ALA A 42 -14.21 -2.67 26.43
CA ALA A 42 -15.51 -3.32 26.47
C ALA A 42 -16.63 -2.30 26.74
N LEU A 43 -16.41 -1.39 27.69
CA LEU A 43 -17.35 -0.31 28.03
C LEU A 43 -17.51 0.70 26.89
N HIS A 44 -16.43 1.05 26.20
CA HIS A 44 -16.48 1.92 25.02
C HIS A 44 -17.21 1.25 23.85
N SER A 45 -16.93 -0.02 23.58
CA SER A 45 -17.65 -0.82 22.58
C SER A 45 -19.14 -0.97 22.93
N GLN A 46 -19.49 -1.01 24.21
CA GLN A 46 -20.87 -1.03 24.67
C GLN A 46 -21.55 0.34 24.51
N ARG A 47 -20.81 1.45 24.74
CA ARG A 47 -21.29 2.82 24.48
C ARG A 47 -21.49 3.08 22.98
N LEU A 48 -20.59 2.62 22.11
CA LEU A 48 -20.74 2.72 20.66
C LEU A 48 -21.94 1.91 20.16
N ARG A 49 -22.13 0.69 20.68
CA ARG A 49 -23.35 -0.09 20.44
C ARG A 49 -24.61 0.64 20.89
N PHE A 50 -24.56 1.32 22.04
CA PHE A 50 -25.67 2.16 22.53
C PHE A 50 -25.93 3.40 21.64
N LEU A 51 -24.89 3.94 21.00
CA LEU A 51 -24.98 5.03 20.01
C LEU A 51 -25.37 4.54 18.60
N GLY A 52 -25.62 3.24 18.42
CA GLY A 52 -25.95 2.64 17.12
C GLY A 52 -24.79 2.63 16.12
N LEU A 53 -23.55 2.84 16.58
CA LEU A 53 -22.34 2.82 15.75
C LEU A 53 -21.68 1.45 15.84
N ASP A 54 -21.89 0.63 14.80
CA ASP A 54 -21.14 -0.60 14.60
C ASP A 54 -19.94 -0.32 13.68
N VAL A 55 -18.75 -0.20 14.28
CA VAL A 55 -17.48 0.09 13.59
C VAL A 55 -17.23 -0.90 12.46
N LYS A 56 -17.56 -2.19 12.66
CA LYS A 56 -17.36 -3.20 11.63
C LYS A 56 -18.27 -2.93 10.43
N ASN A 57 -19.54 -2.62 10.66
CA ASN A 57 -20.46 -2.29 9.57
C ASN A 57 -20.03 -1.01 8.85
N LEU A 58 -19.56 0.02 9.56
CA LEU A 58 -19.04 1.24 8.92
C LEU A 58 -17.80 0.96 8.04
N ILE A 59 -16.91 0.06 8.46
CA ILE A 59 -15.76 -0.37 7.64
C ILE A 59 -16.24 -1.08 6.37
N LEU A 60 -17.19 -2.01 6.50
CA LEU A 60 -17.72 -2.76 5.35
C LEU A 60 -18.54 -1.87 4.40
N GLU A 61 -19.29 -0.90 4.92
CA GLU A 61 -19.99 0.12 4.13
C GLU A 61 -19.00 0.98 3.36
N THR A 62 -17.91 1.42 4.01
CA THR A 62 -16.84 2.17 3.34
C THR A 62 -16.21 1.34 2.22
N LEU A 63 -15.93 0.06 2.48
CA LEU A 63 -15.39 -0.87 1.49
C LEU A 63 -16.31 -1.07 0.28
N SER A 64 -17.64 -1.03 0.48
CA SER A 64 -18.61 -1.08 -0.62
C SER A 64 -18.69 0.25 -1.38
N ALA A 65 -18.59 1.38 -0.69
CA ALA A 65 -18.72 2.71 -1.28
C ALA A 65 -17.46 3.14 -2.06
N ILE A 66 -16.27 2.69 -1.64
CA ILE A 66 -14.99 3.17 -2.15
C ILE A 66 -14.77 2.89 -3.65
N ARG A 67 -15.44 1.89 -4.22
CA ARG A 67 -15.43 1.63 -5.67
C ARG A 67 -16.00 2.79 -6.48
N HIS A 68 -16.91 3.56 -5.89
CA HIS A 68 -17.59 4.68 -6.54
C HIS A 68 -16.93 6.03 -6.28
N LEU A 69 -15.84 6.05 -5.49
CA LEU A 69 -14.95 7.20 -5.41
C LEU A 69 -14.05 7.19 -6.64
N VAL A 70 -14.39 8.08 -7.56
CA VAL A 70 -13.84 8.16 -8.90
C VAL A 70 -13.01 9.44 -9.01
N ASN A 71 -13.52 10.56 -8.50
CA ASN A 71 -12.89 11.87 -8.61
C ASN A 71 -12.34 12.39 -7.29
N ASN A 72 -11.21 13.11 -7.37
CA ASN A 72 -10.54 13.73 -6.24
C ASN A 72 -11.39 14.80 -5.51
N ASP A 73 -12.44 15.32 -6.17
CA ASP A 73 -13.35 16.32 -5.62
C ASP A 73 -14.60 15.73 -4.95
N GLN A 74 -14.78 14.40 -4.98
CA GLN A 74 -15.91 13.76 -4.32
C GLN A 74 -15.72 13.72 -2.80
N GLU A 75 -16.80 13.99 -2.07
CA GLU A 75 -16.80 13.86 -0.61
C GLU A 75 -16.57 12.40 -0.19
N LEU A 76 -15.88 12.23 0.94
CA LEU A 76 -15.69 10.93 1.59
C LEU A 76 -17.05 10.26 1.85
N PRO A 77 -17.13 8.91 1.85
CA PRO A 77 -18.35 8.21 2.18
C PRO A 77 -18.82 8.58 3.59
N SER A 78 -20.13 8.65 3.80
CA SER A 78 -20.69 9.01 5.12
C SER A 78 -20.23 8.05 6.22
N SER A 79 -20.02 6.78 5.90
CA SER A 79 -19.45 5.76 6.80
C SER A 79 -18.02 6.11 7.23
N MET A 80 -17.22 6.62 6.31
CA MET A 80 -15.83 7.03 6.54
C MET A 80 -15.75 8.30 7.40
N LEU A 81 -16.63 9.28 7.14
CA LEU A 81 -16.74 10.48 7.99
C LEU A 81 -17.08 10.11 9.44
N LYS A 82 -17.99 9.14 9.65
CA LYS A 82 -18.32 8.64 10.99
C LYS A 82 -17.13 7.93 11.65
N LEU A 83 -16.35 7.15 10.90
CA LEU A 83 -15.12 6.53 11.41
C LEU A 83 -14.11 7.60 11.86
N ASN A 84 -13.91 8.66 11.07
CA ASN A 84 -13.01 9.75 11.43
C ASN A 84 -13.45 10.48 12.71
N LEU A 85 -14.76 10.70 12.90
CA LEU A 85 -15.30 11.28 14.15
C LEU A 85 -15.01 10.40 15.37
N ILE A 86 -15.13 9.07 15.23
CA ILE A 86 -14.79 8.12 16.31
C ILE A 86 -13.27 8.16 16.59
N ALA A 87 -12.46 8.32 15.55
CA ALA A 87 -10.99 8.37 15.62
C ALA A 87 -10.41 9.67 16.22
N GLU A 88 -11.23 10.68 16.51
CA GLU A 88 -10.78 11.93 17.15
C GLU A 88 -10.15 11.72 18.55
N ASN A 89 -10.45 10.58 19.19
CA ASN A 89 -9.82 10.18 20.45
C ASN A 89 -9.04 8.86 20.28
N GLU A 90 -8.03 8.66 21.14
CA GLU A 90 -7.11 7.52 21.05
C GLU A 90 -7.82 6.16 21.11
N GLU A 91 -8.79 5.98 22.02
CA GLU A 91 -9.50 4.70 22.18
C GLU A 91 -10.32 4.35 20.93
N GLY A 92 -10.98 5.34 20.34
CA GLY A 92 -11.72 5.16 19.10
C GLY A 92 -10.80 4.81 17.93
N TRP A 93 -9.65 5.48 17.81
CA TRP A 93 -8.65 5.15 16.79
C TRP A 93 -8.14 3.70 16.95
N LEU A 94 -7.79 3.30 18.18
CA LEU A 94 -7.35 1.93 18.49
C LEU A 94 -8.41 0.89 18.11
N LEU A 95 -9.68 1.15 18.47
CA LEU A 95 -10.79 0.26 18.14
C LEU A 95 -10.96 0.09 16.64
N ILE A 96 -10.93 1.19 15.87
CA ILE A 96 -11.11 1.15 14.41
C ILE A 96 -9.97 0.37 13.75
N VAL A 97 -8.72 0.69 14.08
CA VAL A 97 -7.55 0.04 13.46
C VAL A 97 -7.56 -1.45 13.74
N LYS A 98 -7.85 -1.88 14.98
CA LYS A 98 -8.01 -3.31 15.29
C LYS A 98 -9.14 -3.97 14.51
N THR A 99 -10.29 -3.31 14.45
CA THR A 99 -11.45 -3.85 13.73
C THR A 99 -11.14 -4.00 12.24
N MET A 100 -10.38 -3.07 11.65
CA MET A 100 -9.88 -3.18 10.27
C MET A 100 -8.96 -4.39 10.10
N ILE A 101 -8.01 -4.60 11.02
CA ILE A 101 -7.11 -5.76 11.02
C ILE A 101 -7.91 -7.07 11.07
N GLU A 102 -8.94 -7.12 11.89
CA GLU A 102 -9.75 -8.31 12.16
C GLU A 102 -10.86 -8.58 11.14
N SER A 103 -11.27 -7.58 10.35
CA SER A 103 -12.50 -7.65 9.55
C SER A 103 -12.31 -7.51 8.04
N ILE A 104 -11.19 -6.95 7.56
CA ILE A 104 -11.01 -6.73 6.11
C ILE A 104 -10.51 -8.02 5.44
N PRO A 105 -11.29 -8.61 4.51
CA PRO A 105 -10.96 -9.89 3.87
C PRO A 105 -9.81 -9.76 2.87
N LEU A 106 -9.10 -10.87 2.60
CA LEU A 106 -7.97 -10.92 1.66
C LEU A 106 -8.43 -10.77 0.21
N GLU A 107 -9.60 -11.30 -0.10
CA GLU A 107 -10.14 -11.43 -1.45
C GLU A 107 -10.68 -10.10 -1.98
N ASN A 108 -10.81 -9.08 -1.12
CA ASN A 108 -11.29 -7.78 -1.55
C ASN A 108 -10.13 -6.92 -2.07
N PRO A 109 -10.10 -6.60 -3.37
CA PRO A 109 -8.99 -5.85 -3.99
C PRO A 109 -8.87 -4.40 -3.49
N LEU A 110 -9.95 -3.85 -2.91
CA LEU A 110 -9.99 -2.50 -2.34
C LEU A 110 -9.79 -2.50 -0.82
N GLY A 111 -9.57 -3.67 -0.20
CA GLY A 111 -9.28 -3.79 1.23
C GLY A 111 -8.09 -2.91 1.67
N PRO A 112 -6.94 -2.96 0.98
CA PRO A 112 -5.81 -2.09 1.29
C PRO A 112 -6.13 -0.60 1.19
N VAL A 113 -6.89 -0.21 0.16
CA VAL A 113 -7.30 1.18 -0.09
C VAL A 113 -8.09 1.74 1.09
N VAL A 114 -9.00 0.96 1.70
CA VAL A 114 -9.78 1.43 2.87
C VAL A 114 -8.90 1.68 4.09
N ILE A 115 -7.94 0.79 4.36
CA ILE A 115 -7.00 0.95 5.49
C ILE A 115 -6.15 2.19 5.28
N THR A 116 -5.56 2.32 4.09
CA THR A 116 -4.71 3.46 3.71
C THR A 116 -5.50 4.77 3.78
N LEU A 117 -6.69 4.83 3.18
CA LEU A 117 -7.55 6.01 3.20
C LEU A 117 -7.94 6.41 4.64
N PHE A 118 -8.26 5.44 5.49
CA PHE A 118 -8.58 5.73 6.89
C PHE A 118 -7.38 6.29 7.63
N LEU A 119 -6.22 5.65 7.51
CA LEU A 119 -5.04 6.15 8.16
C LEU A 119 -4.69 7.54 7.65
N ASP A 120 -4.79 7.79 6.34
CA ASP A 120 -4.55 9.08 5.67
C ASP A 120 -5.43 10.21 6.22
N GLU A 121 -6.73 9.97 6.34
CA GLU A 121 -7.70 10.97 6.80
C GLU A 121 -7.87 11.03 8.33
N SER A 122 -7.34 10.05 9.07
CA SER A 122 -7.39 10.03 10.53
C SER A 122 -6.31 10.91 11.16
N PRO A 123 -6.51 11.39 12.41
CA PRO A 123 -5.47 12.06 13.17
C PRO A 123 -4.19 11.22 13.26
N LEU A 124 -3.03 11.87 13.12
CA LEU A 124 -1.73 11.20 13.23
C LEU A 124 -1.59 10.52 14.60
N PRO A 125 -1.32 9.21 14.66
CA PRO A 125 -1.22 8.52 15.93
C PRO A 125 0.06 8.93 16.67
N THR A 126 0.00 8.96 18.00
CA THR A 126 1.21 9.15 18.82
C THR A 126 2.00 7.85 18.90
N LYS A 127 3.30 7.94 19.22
CA LYS A 127 4.13 6.74 19.45
C LYS A 127 3.59 5.87 20.60
N GLU A 128 2.97 6.49 21.61
CA GLU A 128 2.30 5.80 22.71
C GLU A 128 1.08 5.03 22.22
N SER A 129 0.24 5.64 21.37
CA SER A 129 -0.93 5.01 20.77
C SER A 129 -0.54 3.78 19.94
N VAL A 130 0.53 3.88 19.13
CA VAL A 130 1.01 2.73 18.36
C VAL A 130 1.56 1.62 19.26
N ARG A 131 2.30 1.95 20.33
CA ARG A 131 2.75 0.92 21.29
C ARG A 131 1.60 0.23 21.99
N LYS A 132 0.56 0.98 22.34
CA LYS A 132 -0.66 0.46 22.94
C LYS A 132 -1.44 -0.43 21.96
N LEU A 133 -1.46 -0.08 20.68
CA LEU A 133 -2.00 -0.97 19.65
C LEU A 133 -1.22 -2.29 19.60
N LEU A 134 0.10 -2.24 19.48
CA LEU A 134 0.96 -3.43 19.38
C LEU A 134 0.88 -4.32 20.62
N SER A 135 0.80 -3.73 21.82
CA SER A 135 0.64 -4.49 23.05
C SER A 135 -0.72 -5.18 23.12
N GLN A 136 -1.80 -4.51 22.69
CA GLN A 136 -3.13 -5.10 22.70
C GLN A 136 -3.38 -6.11 21.54
N LEU A 137 -2.49 -6.15 20.55
CA LEU A 137 -2.49 -7.15 19.48
C LEU A 137 -1.59 -8.34 19.81
N ASP A 138 -0.94 -8.35 20.99
CA ASP A 138 -0.10 -9.45 21.47
C ASP A 138 1.03 -9.86 20.49
N VAL A 139 1.55 -8.90 19.71
CA VAL A 139 2.61 -9.12 18.69
C VAL A 139 3.89 -9.70 19.31
N SER A 140 4.07 -9.54 20.64
CA SER A 140 5.20 -10.06 21.41
C SER A 140 5.20 -11.59 21.59
N TYR A 141 4.13 -12.28 21.21
CA TYR A 141 3.94 -13.70 21.50
C TYR A 141 3.88 -14.53 20.20
N PRO A 142 5.03 -14.98 19.65
CA PRO A 142 5.10 -15.66 18.36
C PRO A 142 4.18 -16.88 18.23
N ASN A 143 4.03 -17.65 19.31
CA ASN A 143 3.17 -18.84 19.32
C ASN A 143 1.69 -18.49 19.14
N PHE A 144 1.23 -17.40 19.76
CA PHE A 144 -0.14 -16.92 19.58
C PHE A 144 -0.31 -16.34 18.17
N MET A 145 0.65 -15.52 17.72
CA MET A 145 0.66 -14.95 16.37
C MET A 145 0.57 -16.03 15.29
N ALA A 146 1.26 -17.17 15.45
CA ALA A 146 1.21 -18.26 14.47
C ALA A 146 -0.18 -18.88 14.28
N THR A 147 -1.10 -18.71 15.23
CA THR A 147 -2.48 -19.22 15.16
C THR A 147 -3.44 -18.28 14.42
N LEU A 148 -3.02 -17.04 14.17
CA LEU A 148 -3.87 -16.04 13.55
C LEU A 148 -4.00 -16.26 12.03
N PRO A 149 -5.13 -15.86 11.43
CA PRO A 149 -5.38 -16.07 10.02
C PRO A 149 -4.57 -15.10 9.14
N SER A 150 -4.32 -15.51 7.89
CA SER A 150 -3.57 -14.75 6.87
C SER A 150 -4.05 -13.31 6.68
N TYR A 151 -5.38 -13.08 6.66
CA TYR A 151 -5.93 -11.74 6.48
C TYR A 151 -5.48 -10.78 7.59
N TRP A 152 -5.35 -11.28 8.81
CA TRP A 152 -4.95 -10.51 9.98
C TRP A 152 -3.50 -10.07 9.84
N HIS A 153 -2.61 -10.99 9.47
CA HIS A 153 -1.19 -10.69 9.26
C HIS A 153 -0.97 -9.69 8.13
N ARG A 154 -1.70 -9.86 7.02
CA ARG A 154 -1.68 -8.95 5.88
C ARG A 154 -2.14 -7.55 6.28
N ASN A 155 -3.27 -7.45 6.98
CA ASN A 155 -3.81 -6.15 7.39
C ASN A 155 -2.91 -5.45 8.41
N LEU A 156 -2.35 -6.18 9.39
CA LEU A 156 -1.40 -5.60 10.34
C LEU A 156 -0.14 -5.09 9.64
N SER A 157 0.41 -5.86 8.69
CA SER A 157 1.59 -5.44 7.93
C SER A 157 1.32 -4.16 7.13
N LEU A 158 0.14 -4.05 6.52
CA LEU A 158 -0.28 -2.83 5.84
C LEU A 158 -0.39 -1.64 6.80
N VAL A 159 -1.07 -1.81 7.94
CA VAL A 159 -1.20 -0.76 8.97
C VAL A 159 0.19 -0.28 9.44
N LEU A 160 1.10 -1.22 9.69
CA LEU A 160 2.47 -0.92 10.07
C LEU A 160 3.22 -0.12 8.98
N GLY A 161 3.05 -0.50 7.71
CA GLY A 161 3.62 0.22 6.58
C GLY A 161 3.08 1.66 6.47
N CYS A 162 1.76 1.85 6.59
CA CYS A 162 1.15 3.19 6.58
C CYS A 162 1.62 4.05 7.76
N ILE A 163 1.78 3.46 8.95
CA ILE A 163 2.35 4.15 10.12
C ILE A 163 3.80 4.55 9.85
N ALA A 164 4.59 3.71 9.19
CA ALA A 164 5.98 3.99 8.85
C ALA A 164 6.12 5.23 7.94
N GLU A 165 5.24 5.38 6.95
CA GLU A 165 5.19 6.56 6.07
C GLU A 165 4.78 7.83 6.81
N LYS A 166 3.83 7.70 7.74
CA LYS A 166 3.27 8.83 8.50
C LYS A 166 4.17 9.32 9.62
N LEU A 167 4.93 8.44 10.24
CA LEU A 167 5.86 8.80 11.32
C LEU A 167 7.26 8.98 10.74
N ALA A 168 7.71 10.22 10.63
CA ALA A 168 9.05 10.53 10.12
C ALA A 168 10.12 10.53 11.22
N GLY A 169 11.33 10.10 10.87
CA GLY A 169 12.54 10.27 11.66
C GLY A 169 12.47 9.59 13.04
N PRO A 170 12.76 10.30 14.15
CA PRO A 170 12.82 9.70 15.48
C PRO A 170 11.53 9.00 15.94
N TYR A 171 10.36 9.41 15.43
CA TYR A 171 9.08 8.78 15.77
C TYR A 171 8.93 7.41 15.10
N SER A 172 9.35 7.27 13.84
CA SER A 172 9.40 5.99 13.14
C SER A 172 10.27 5.01 13.91
N VAL A 173 11.49 5.43 14.26
CA VAL A 173 12.46 4.62 15.02
C VAL A 173 11.89 4.20 16.38
N ALA A 174 11.17 5.10 17.06
CA ALA A 174 10.60 4.82 18.37
C ALA A 174 9.48 3.75 18.34
N VAL A 175 8.76 3.67 17.22
CA VAL A 175 7.71 2.66 16.96
C VAL A 175 8.33 1.37 16.41
N PHE A 176 9.34 1.49 15.56
CA PHE A 176 10.03 0.38 14.91
C PHE A 176 11.04 -0.28 15.85
N GLN A 177 10.50 -1.01 16.83
CA GLN A 177 11.24 -1.77 17.82
C GLN A 177 11.61 -3.16 17.27
N GLY A 178 12.57 -3.84 17.95
CA GLY A 178 13.00 -5.20 17.57
C GLY A 178 11.85 -6.18 17.34
N ILE A 179 10.81 -6.10 18.16
CA ILE A 179 9.59 -6.90 18.03
C ILE A 179 8.87 -6.76 16.68
N VAL A 180 8.79 -5.54 16.12
CA VAL A 180 8.13 -5.28 14.84
C VAL A 180 9.00 -5.81 13.70
N ILE A 181 10.31 -5.60 13.80
CA ILE A 181 11.29 -6.15 12.84
C ILE A 181 11.19 -7.67 12.81
N ASP A 182 11.27 -8.31 13.97
CA ASP A 182 11.26 -9.77 14.08
C ASP A 182 9.92 -10.34 13.60
N TYR A 183 8.79 -9.69 13.91
CA TYR A 183 7.48 -10.06 13.39
C TYR A 183 7.42 -10.02 11.85
N LEU A 184 7.81 -8.89 11.23
CA LEU A 184 7.77 -8.73 9.77
C LEU A 184 8.76 -9.67 9.07
N LEU A 185 9.95 -9.87 9.61
CA LEU A 185 10.94 -10.81 9.07
C LEU A 185 10.48 -12.27 9.20
N ASN A 186 9.79 -12.63 10.29
CA ASN A 186 9.19 -13.96 10.43
C ASN A 186 8.08 -14.21 9.41
N ASN A 187 7.30 -13.19 9.06
CA ASN A 187 6.30 -13.29 8.01
C ASN A 187 6.91 -13.61 6.64
N LEU A 188 8.14 -13.16 6.35
CA LEU A 188 8.85 -13.50 5.09
C LEU A 188 9.13 -15.01 4.93
N ARG A 189 9.01 -15.79 6.00
CA ARG A 189 9.22 -17.25 5.99
C ARG A 189 7.95 -18.05 5.76
N ARG A 190 6.78 -17.41 5.67
CA ARG A 190 5.47 -18.06 5.48
C ARG A 190 5.25 -18.40 4.01
N ILE A 191 6.02 -19.35 3.48
CA ILE A 191 6.08 -19.66 2.03
C ILE A 191 4.72 -20.00 1.39
N ASP A 192 3.76 -20.47 2.19
CA ASP A 192 2.40 -20.81 1.74
C ASP A 192 1.47 -19.58 1.67
N ASP A 193 1.94 -18.39 2.04
CA ASP A 193 1.15 -17.16 2.14
C ASP A 193 1.84 -15.97 1.47
N PRO A 194 1.84 -15.91 0.12
CA PRO A 194 2.53 -14.86 -0.63
C PRO A 194 2.03 -13.45 -0.30
N LEU A 195 0.74 -13.28 0.00
CA LEU A 195 0.19 -11.97 0.34
C LEU A 195 0.73 -11.47 1.69
N VAL A 196 0.82 -12.33 2.71
CA VAL A 196 1.44 -11.94 3.99
C VAL A 196 2.91 -11.59 3.81
N ILE A 197 3.65 -12.35 3.00
CA ILE A 197 5.05 -12.04 2.67
C ILE A 197 5.14 -10.67 2.00
N LEU A 198 4.35 -10.44 0.94
CA LEU A 198 4.36 -9.23 0.13
C LEU A 198 4.14 -7.98 0.98
N PHE A 199 3.06 -7.94 1.77
CA PHE A 199 2.74 -6.78 2.60
C PHE A 199 3.73 -6.60 3.75
N SER A 200 4.35 -7.67 4.25
CA SER A 200 5.41 -7.57 5.26
C SER A 200 6.70 -6.98 4.67
N LEU A 201 7.06 -7.38 3.45
CA LEU A 201 8.21 -6.83 2.73
C LEU A 201 8.01 -5.34 2.41
N ILE A 202 6.83 -4.96 1.92
CA ILE A 202 6.48 -3.56 1.66
C ILE A 202 6.57 -2.74 2.95
N ALA A 203 6.07 -3.26 4.08
CA ALA A 203 6.18 -2.59 5.36
C ALA A 203 7.65 -2.38 5.78
N LEU A 204 8.51 -3.39 5.61
CA LEU A 204 9.95 -3.28 5.88
C LEU A 204 10.61 -2.21 5.00
N GLU A 205 10.28 -2.15 3.70
CA GLU A 205 10.77 -1.11 2.79
C GLU A 205 10.33 0.29 3.26
N LYS A 206 9.06 0.45 3.65
CA LYS A 206 8.53 1.73 4.16
C LYS A 206 9.24 2.18 5.44
N PHE A 207 9.54 1.27 6.37
CA PHE A 207 10.37 1.59 7.54
C PHE A 207 11.81 1.94 7.16
N ALA A 208 12.37 1.31 6.12
CA ALA A 208 13.73 1.55 5.65
C ALA A 208 13.94 2.94 4.99
N SER A 209 12.88 3.72 4.79
CA SER A 209 12.97 5.14 4.44
C SER A 209 13.74 5.97 5.48
N THR A 210 13.83 5.50 6.73
CA THR A 210 14.70 6.08 7.77
C THR A 210 15.99 5.26 7.91
N CYS A 211 17.14 5.93 7.94
CA CYS A 211 18.47 5.28 7.95
C CYS A 211 18.64 4.30 9.13
N GLU A 212 18.22 4.68 10.33
CA GLU A 212 18.34 3.87 11.54
C GLU A 212 17.49 2.59 11.48
N CYS A 213 16.27 2.68 10.95
CA CYS A 213 15.40 1.54 10.70
C CYS A 213 16.02 0.61 9.65
N LYS A 214 16.52 1.18 8.54
CA LYS A 214 17.20 0.43 7.47
C LYS A 214 18.39 -0.36 8.02
N LEU A 215 19.27 0.28 8.80
CA LEU A 215 20.42 -0.37 9.42
C LEU A 215 19.99 -1.51 10.37
N SER A 216 18.93 -1.28 11.15
CA SER A 216 18.39 -2.30 12.07
C SER A 216 17.87 -3.53 11.31
N ILE A 217 17.17 -3.33 10.19
CA ILE A 217 16.68 -4.41 9.32
C ILE A 217 17.87 -5.15 8.68
N CYS A 218 18.82 -4.44 8.09
CA CYS A 218 19.99 -5.05 7.46
C CYS A 218 20.82 -5.88 8.46
N ASN A 219 21.03 -5.37 9.67
CA ASN A 219 21.74 -6.09 10.73
C ASN A 219 20.99 -7.35 11.16
N ARG A 220 19.64 -7.28 11.25
CA ARG A 220 18.82 -8.45 11.55
C ARG A 220 18.87 -9.48 10.42
N LEU A 221 18.71 -9.07 9.17
CA LEU A 221 18.84 -9.95 8.00
C LEU A 221 20.21 -10.64 7.94
N ALA A 222 21.30 -9.91 8.23
CA ALA A 222 22.66 -10.45 8.26
C ALA A 222 22.91 -11.42 9.43
N SER A 223 22.11 -11.34 10.49
CA SER A 223 22.18 -12.24 11.64
C SER A 223 21.39 -13.55 11.45
N LEU A 224 20.57 -13.66 10.40
CA LEU A 224 19.84 -14.88 10.09
C LEU A 224 20.75 -15.89 9.39
N ASP A 225 20.53 -17.18 9.64
CA ASP A 225 21.27 -18.26 8.97
C ASP A 225 21.15 -18.21 7.44
N SER A 226 20.00 -17.75 6.96
CA SER A 226 19.72 -17.52 5.55
C SER A 226 18.90 -16.24 5.38
N ASN A 227 19.27 -15.44 4.38
CA ASN A 227 18.52 -14.24 4.01
C ASN A 227 17.25 -14.66 3.24
N PRO A 228 16.04 -14.46 3.82
CA PRO A 228 14.79 -14.88 3.17
C PRO A 228 14.57 -14.19 1.82
N LEU A 229 15.06 -12.96 1.62
CA LEU A 229 14.89 -12.25 0.35
C LEU A 229 15.57 -12.96 -0.81
N LEU A 230 16.72 -13.60 -0.58
CA LEU A 230 17.42 -14.38 -1.62
C LEU A 230 16.62 -15.62 -2.03
N MET A 231 15.88 -16.22 -1.10
CA MET A 231 15.00 -17.36 -1.40
C MET A 231 13.76 -16.89 -2.18
N LEU A 232 13.16 -15.78 -1.75
CA LEU A 232 11.97 -15.20 -2.36
C LEU A 232 12.24 -14.66 -3.77
N GLU A 233 13.43 -14.12 -4.04
CA GLU A 233 13.87 -13.74 -5.40
C GLU A 233 13.77 -14.93 -6.38
N GLY A 234 13.89 -16.16 -5.90
CA GLY A 234 13.69 -17.36 -6.72
C GLY A 234 12.29 -17.50 -7.33
N TRP A 235 11.30 -16.74 -6.86
CA TRP A 235 9.92 -16.77 -7.36
C TRP A 235 9.66 -15.82 -8.55
N LEU A 236 10.67 -15.10 -9.05
CA LEU A 236 10.51 -14.14 -10.16
C LEU A 236 9.78 -14.68 -11.39
N ASN A 237 9.94 -15.98 -11.69
CA ASN A 237 9.33 -16.64 -12.83
C ASN A 237 8.35 -17.75 -12.40
N ASP A 238 7.80 -17.67 -11.19
CA ASP A 238 6.79 -18.61 -10.71
C ASP A 238 5.48 -18.44 -11.52
N ASP A 239 4.83 -19.55 -11.86
CA ASP A 239 3.56 -19.55 -12.59
C ASP A 239 2.42 -18.94 -11.76
N ASN A 240 2.53 -18.98 -10.42
CA ASN A 240 1.59 -18.32 -9.53
C ASN A 240 1.93 -16.82 -9.43
N PHE A 241 1.04 -15.97 -9.92
CA PHE A 241 1.26 -14.53 -9.96
C PHE A 241 1.50 -13.90 -8.58
N CYS A 242 0.86 -14.39 -7.51
CA CYS A 242 1.11 -13.87 -6.16
C CYS A 242 2.54 -14.16 -5.68
N LYS A 243 3.11 -15.32 -6.04
CA LYS A 243 4.53 -15.62 -5.78
C LYS A 243 5.45 -14.80 -6.65
N ARG A 244 5.12 -14.63 -7.94
CA ARG A 244 5.87 -13.77 -8.85
C ARG A 244 5.96 -12.33 -8.33
N GLU A 245 4.88 -11.77 -7.82
CA GLU A 245 4.89 -10.44 -7.18
C GLU A 245 5.88 -10.35 -6.02
N VAL A 246 5.90 -11.37 -5.16
CA VAL A 246 6.86 -11.46 -4.05
C VAL A 246 8.30 -11.55 -4.58
N GLY A 247 8.54 -12.34 -5.62
CA GLY A 247 9.84 -12.45 -6.27
C GLY A 247 10.32 -11.12 -6.85
N PHE A 248 9.44 -10.39 -7.54
CA PHE A 248 9.71 -9.06 -8.06
C PHE A 248 10.11 -8.09 -6.93
N CYS A 249 9.32 -8.02 -5.85
CA CYS A 249 9.61 -7.15 -4.71
C CYS A 249 10.89 -7.56 -3.97
N ALA A 250 11.17 -8.86 -3.84
CA ALA A 250 12.38 -9.35 -3.21
C ALA A 250 13.63 -8.97 -4.01
N GLN A 251 13.62 -9.13 -5.35
CA GLN A 251 14.69 -8.66 -6.23
C GLN A 251 14.88 -7.15 -6.10
N TRP A 252 13.78 -6.38 -6.18
CA TRP A 252 13.83 -4.93 -6.03
C TRP A 252 14.45 -4.51 -4.70
N ALA A 253 14.01 -5.12 -3.60
CA ALA A 253 14.53 -4.85 -2.27
C ALA A 253 16.01 -5.19 -2.18
N LEU A 254 16.46 -6.31 -2.74
CA LEU A 254 17.87 -6.71 -2.78
C LEU A 254 18.73 -5.81 -3.67
N ASP A 255 18.17 -5.16 -4.69
CA ASP A 255 18.92 -4.25 -5.56
C ASP A 255 18.97 -2.81 -5.03
N ASN A 256 17.93 -2.36 -4.33
CA ASN A 256 17.73 -0.93 -4.04
C ASN A 256 17.70 -0.61 -2.54
N VAL A 257 17.20 -1.52 -1.70
CA VAL A 257 16.89 -1.23 -0.29
C VAL A 257 17.84 -2.00 0.64
N PHE A 258 17.74 -3.33 0.66
CA PHE A 258 18.49 -4.25 1.52
C PHE A 258 19.58 -4.98 0.72
N VAL A 259 20.51 -4.22 0.14
CA VAL A 259 21.55 -4.75 -0.74
C VAL A 259 22.40 -5.80 -0.03
N ALA A 260 22.31 -7.04 -0.48
CA ALA A 260 23.07 -8.15 0.08
C ALA A 260 24.58 -8.02 -0.23
N ASN A 261 25.42 -8.42 0.72
CA ASN A 261 26.87 -8.39 0.53
C ASN A 261 27.29 -9.25 -0.67
N GLY A 262 28.11 -8.68 -1.56
CA GLY A 262 28.59 -9.35 -2.77
C GLY A 262 27.54 -9.50 -3.88
N ARG A 263 26.36 -8.89 -3.74
CA ARG A 263 25.33 -8.93 -4.78
C ARG A 263 25.79 -8.19 -6.03
N VAL A 264 25.70 -8.87 -7.17
CA VAL A 264 25.75 -8.23 -8.49
C VAL A 264 24.35 -7.68 -8.78
N LEU A 265 24.20 -6.38 -9.04
CA LEU A 265 22.87 -5.80 -9.24
C LEU A 265 22.18 -6.39 -10.48
N SER A 266 20.86 -6.58 -10.44
CA SER A 266 20.15 -7.32 -11.50
C SER A 266 20.27 -6.64 -12.86
N TYR A 267 20.27 -5.30 -12.93
CA TYR A 267 20.44 -4.56 -14.19
C TYR A 267 21.79 -4.84 -14.89
N LEU A 268 22.80 -5.36 -14.19
CA LEU A 268 24.08 -5.76 -14.77
C LEU A 268 24.07 -7.18 -15.35
N ARG A 269 23.04 -7.98 -15.02
CA ARG A 269 22.95 -9.41 -15.36
C ARG A 269 21.88 -9.71 -16.40
N PHE A 270 20.84 -8.87 -16.48
CA PHE A 270 19.79 -9.04 -17.49
C PHE A 270 20.30 -8.68 -18.88
N ASN A 271 20.09 -9.59 -19.82
CA ASN A 271 20.30 -9.30 -21.23
C ASN A 271 19.04 -8.66 -21.81
N THR A 272 19.16 -7.43 -22.30
CA THR A 272 18.09 -6.71 -22.96
C THR A 272 18.13 -6.82 -24.49
N ASP A 273 19.06 -7.62 -25.03
CA ASP A 273 19.11 -7.94 -26.46
C ASP A 273 17.76 -8.49 -26.93
N GLY A 274 17.21 -7.90 -27.98
CA GLY A 274 15.90 -8.27 -28.53
C GLY A 274 14.70 -7.57 -27.89
N ILE A 275 14.90 -6.77 -26.84
CA ILE A 275 13.85 -5.92 -26.29
C ILE A 275 13.85 -4.57 -27.02
N ASN A 276 12.88 -4.38 -27.91
CA ASN A 276 12.79 -3.18 -28.76
C ASN A 276 12.07 -2.00 -28.09
N VAL A 277 11.21 -2.28 -27.09
CA VAL A 277 10.40 -1.29 -26.39
C VAL A 277 10.41 -1.64 -24.91
N MET A 278 10.66 -0.65 -24.07
CA MET A 278 10.70 -0.78 -22.60
C MET A 278 9.92 0.35 -21.96
N LEU A 279 9.56 0.20 -20.70
CA LEU A 279 9.15 1.29 -19.83
C LEU A 279 10.35 2.22 -19.59
N ASN A 280 10.12 3.52 -19.80
CA ASN A 280 11.18 4.52 -19.84
C ASN A 280 11.50 5.04 -18.43
N HIS A 281 12.67 4.69 -17.91
CA HIS A 281 13.17 5.14 -16.61
C HIS A 281 13.41 6.65 -16.50
N ASN A 282 13.45 7.40 -17.62
CA ASN A 282 13.56 8.86 -17.62
C ASN A 282 12.20 9.57 -17.75
N ASP A 283 11.13 8.81 -17.96
CA ASP A 283 9.78 9.32 -18.24
C ASP A 283 8.76 8.54 -17.41
N VAL A 284 9.02 8.58 -16.11
CA VAL A 284 8.35 7.83 -15.05
C VAL A 284 8.26 8.72 -13.80
N SER A 285 7.26 8.47 -12.96
CA SER A 285 7.15 9.07 -11.64
C SER A 285 8.08 8.40 -10.62
N GLU A 286 8.40 9.13 -9.55
CA GLU A 286 9.54 8.86 -8.66
C GLU A 286 9.52 7.48 -7.96
N TYR A 287 8.35 6.95 -7.62
CA TYR A 287 8.24 5.77 -6.74
C TYR A 287 7.85 4.49 -7.46
N LEU A 288 7.79 4.50 -8.80
CA LEU A 288 7.48 3.32 -9.58
C LEU A 288 8.67 2.35 -9.59
N LYS A 289 8.41 1.09 -9.24
CA LYS A 289 9.38 0.00 -9.35
C LYS A 289 9.35 -0.55 -10.76
N LEU A 290 10.48 -0.50 -11.48
CA LEU A 290 10.62 -1.07 -12.82
C LEU A 290 11.51 -2.32 -12.77
N SER A 291 11.13 -3.38 -13.50
CA SER A 291 11.99 -4.55 -13.65
C SER A 291 13.30 -4.20 -14.37
N PRO A 292 14.38 -4.98 -14.16
CA PRO A 292 15.67 -4.75 -14.84
C PRO A 292 15.60 -4.85 -16.37
N ASP A 293 14.65 -5.60 -16.92
CA ASP A 293 14.40 -5.70 -18.36
C ASP A 293 13.50 -4.58 -18.91
N GLY A 294 12.96 -3.74 -18.02
CA GLY A 294 12.08 -2.62 -18.37
C GLY A 294 10.70 -3.05 -18.86
N LEU A 295 10.24 -4.27 -18.60
CA LEU A 295 8.96 -4.79 -19.11
C LEU A 295 7.85 -4.90 -18.06
N GLU A 296 8.17 -4.76 -16.78
CA GLU A 296 7.23 -4.85 -15.67
C GLU A 296 7.34 -3.60 -14.79
N ALA A 297 6.18 -3.09 -14.35
CA ALA A 297 6.11 -2.02 -13.38
C ALA A 297 5.25 -2.44 -12.19
N ARG A 298 5.58 -1.90 -11.02
CA ARG A 298 4.80 -2.04 -9.79
C ARG A 298 4.85 -0.75 -8.96
N SER A 299 3.74 -0.39 -8.33
CA SER A 299 3.70 0.68 -7.32
C SER A 299 3.18 0.13 -5.99
N ASP A 300 3.86 0.49 -4.90
CA ASP A 300 3.47 0.17 -3.52
C ASP A 300 3.13 1.43 -2.70
N VAL A 301 3.15 2.60 -3.35
CA VAL A 301 2.80 3.89 -2.75
C VAL A 301 1.31 4.22 -2.97
N SER A 302 0.80 5.14 -2.16
CA SER A 302 -0.58 5.61 -2.31
C SER A 302 -0.75 6.53 -3.53
N SER A 303 0.27 7.31 -3.89
CA SER A 303 0.26 8.21 -5.05
C SER A 303 0.04 7.47 -6.37
N PHE A 304 -0.41 8.21 -7.37
CA PHE A 304 -0.68 7.68 -8.70
C PHE A 304 0.55 7.76 -9.59
N GLU A 305 1.37 6.71 -9.51
CA GLU A 305 2.58 6.60 -10.30
C GLU A 305 2.25 6.33 -11.77
N SER A 306 3.02 6.87 -12.72
CA SER A 306 2.81 6.70 -14.16
C SER A 306 4.16 6.59 -14.88
N VAL A 307 4.20 5.82 -15.98
CA VAL A 307 5.38 5.63 -16.83
C VAL A 307 4.95 5.60 -18.28
N ARG A 308 5.80 6.06 -19.21
CA ARG A 308 5.62 5.79 -20.65
C ARG A 308 6.64 4.78 -21.13
N CYS A 309 6.36 4.11 -22.24
CA CYS A 309 7.41 3.37 -22.91
C CYS A 309 8.43 4.27 -23.67
N THR A 310 9.53 3.67 -24.12
CA THR A 310 10.61 4.28 -24.88
C THR A 310 10.29 4.50 -26.36
N PHE A 311 9.16 3.98 -26.86
CA PHE A 311 8.79 4.04 -28.26
C PHE A 311 7.53 4.88 -28.51
N GLN A 312 7.56 5.68 -29.57
CA GLN A 312 6.45 6.56 -29.96
C GLN A 312 5.79 6.09 -31.25
N VAL A 313 4.47 6.27 -31.36
CA VAL A 313 3.75 6.13 -32.63
C VAL A 313 3.58 7.50 -33.27
N SER A 314 3.96 7.61 -34.54
CA SER A 314 3.71 8.80 -35.36
C SER A 314 2.53 8.63 -36.31
N GLU A 315 2.36 7.45 -36.90
CA GLU A 315 1.36 7.16 -37.93
C GLU A 315 1.03 5.67 -38.02
N GLY A 316 -0.09 5.33 -38.69
CA GLY A 316 -0.52 3.96 -38.92
C GLY A 316 -1.50 3.42 -37.88
N VAL A 317 -1.71 2.10 -37.91
CA VAL A 317 -2.58 1.37 -36.97
C VAL A 317 -1.71 0.46 -36.12
N TRP A 318 -1.84 0.59 -34.80
CA TRP A 318 -1.00 -0.11 -33.84
C TRP A 318 -1.84 -0.76 -32.75
N TYR A 319 -1.24 -1.78 -32.13
CA TYR A 319 -1.81 -2.48 -31.01
C TYR A 319 -0.68 -2.91 -30.06
N TYR A 320 -1.02 -3.07 -28.78
CA TYR A 320 -0.15 -3.65 -27.77
C TYR A 320 -1.00 -4.44 -26.77
N GLU A 321 -0.35 -5.34 -26.03
CA GLU A 321 -0.95 -6.11 -24.95
C GLU A 321 -0.23 -5.79 -23.64
N ALA A 322 -0.96 -5.86 -22.53
CA ALA A 322 -0.41 -5.73 -21.20
C ALA A 322 -0.92 -6.89 -20.34
N LEU A 323 -0.01 -7.54 -19.62
CA LEU A 323 -0.36 -8.57 -18.64
C LEU A 323 -0.64 -7.91 -17.29
N ILE A 324 -1.84 -8.14 -16.76
CA ILE A 324 -2.22 -7.66 -15.43
C ILE A 324 -1.90 -8.76 -14.42
N VAL A 325 -0.90 -8.50 -13.57
CA VAL A 325 -0.46 -9.45 -12.54
C VAL A 325 -1.28 -9.30 -11.26
N THR A 326 -1.58 -8.06 -10.87
CA THR A 326 -2.18 -7.74 -9.57
C THR A 326 -3.64 -7.29 -9.70
N SER A 327 -4.41 -7.42 -8.63
CA SER A 327 -5.72 -6.76 -8.53
C SER A 327 -5.56 -5.35 -7.99
N GLY A 328 -6.29 -4.37 -8.51
CA GLY A 328 -6.29 -3.02 -7.99
C GLY A 328 -6.71 -1.99 -9.02
N VAL A 329 -6.65 -0.72 -8.63
CA VAL A 329 -6.94 0.40 -9.53
C VAL A 329 -5.73 0.63 -10.41
N MET A 330 -5.89 0.33 -11.70
CA MET A 330 -4.86 0.54 -12.72
C MET A 330 -5.48 1.14 -13.97
N GLN A 331 -4.82 2.16 -14.53
CA GLN A 331 -5.22 2.76 -15.80
C GLN A 331 -4.17 2.49 -16.86
N ILE A 332 -4.60 1.98 -18.02
CA ILE A 332 -3.75 1.63 -19.16
C ILE A 332 -4.27 2.29 -20.43
N GLY A 333 -3.38 2.93 -21.20
CA GLY A 333 -3.81 3.63 -22.40
C GLY A 333 -2.71 4.27 -23.22
N TRP A 334 -3.03 5.44 -23.77
CA TRP A 334 -2.18 6.23 -24.65
C TRP A 334 -2.04 7.65 -24.12
N ALA A 335 -0.83 8.19 -24.15
CA ALA A 335 -0.58 9.57 -23.80
C ALA A 335 0.45 10.18 -24.73
N THR A 336 0.29 11.46 -25.05
CA THR A 336 1.32 12.20 -25.77
C THR A 336 2.42 12.70 -24.86
N LYS A 337 3.55 13.12 -25.44
CA LYS A 337 4.64 13.76 -24.70
C LYS A 337 4.23 15.00 -23.88
N ASN A 338 3.11 15.62 -24.23
CA ASN A 338 2.60 16.78 -23.51
C ASN A 338 1.80 16.41 -22.25
N SER A 339 1.49 15.12 -22.05
CA SER A 339 0.81 14.65 -20.87
C SER A 339 1.70 14.79 -19.64
N LYS A 340 1.09 15.19 -18.52
CA LYS A 340 1.80 15.50 -17.26
C LYS A 340 1.50 14.43 -16.22
N PHE A 341 2.55 13.87 -15.63
CA PHE A 341 2.43 12.96 -14.50
C PHE A 341 2.77 13.72 -13.22
N LEU A 342 1.73 14.09 -12.48
CA LEU A 342 1.84 14.76 -11.19
C LEU A 342 1.28 13.79 -10.15
N ASN A 343 2.08 12.78 -9.82
CA ASN A 343 1.72 11.66 -8.96
C ASN A 343 1.16 12.10 -7.59
N LEU A 344 1.76 13.13 -6.98
CA LEU A 344 1.32 13.69 -5.69
C LEU A 344 0.01 14.49 -5.78
N GLU A 345 -0.31 15.02 -6.96
CA GLU A 345 -1.60 15.69 -7.22
C GLU A 345 -2.67 14.70 -7.69
N GLY A 346 -2.29 13.43 -7.83
CA GLY A 346 -3.14 12.36 -8.32
C GLY A 346 -3.46 12.48 -9.80
N TYR A 347 -2.63 13.17 -10.59
CA TYR A 347 -2.73 13.24 -12.05
C TYR A 347 -1.82 12.18 -12.68
N GLY A 348 -2.44 11.25 -13.40
CA GLY A 348 -1.78 10.26 -14.23
C GLY A 348 -2.39 10.22 -15.63
N ILE A 349 -2.30 9.06 -16.27
CA ILE A 349 -2.83 8.88 -17.61
C ILE A 349 -4.37 8.95 -17.66
N GLY A 350 -4.91 9.77 -18.57
CA GLY A 350 -6.35 10.00 -18.75
C GLY A 350 -6.88 11.20 -17.97
N ASP A 351 -6.03 11.85 -17.15
CA ASP A 351 -6.42 13.01 -16.34
C ASP A 351 -6.17 14.35 -17.06
N ASP A 352 -5.61 14.32 -18.28
CA ASP A 352 -5.38 15.52 -19.10
C ASP A 352 -5.93 15.38 -20.53
N GLU A 353 -5.91 16.48 -21.27
CA GLU A 353 -6.34 16.55 -22.68
C GLU A 353 -5.42 15.80 -23.65
N PHE A 354 -4.25 15.35 -23.18
CA PHE A 354 -3.21 14.73 -23.98
C PHE A 354 -3.14 13.21 -23.83
N SER A 355 -4.09 12.63 -23.08
CA SER A 355 -4.09 11.21 -22.75
C SER A 355 -5.49 10.61 -22.67
N VAL A 356 -5.57 9.32 -22.93
CA VAL A 356 -6.77 8.49 -22.76
C VAL A 356 -6.36 7.18 -22.12
N SER A 357 -7.11 6.72 -21.13
CA SER A 357 -6.83 5.46 -20.45
C SER A 357 -8.09 4.67 -20.15
N TYR A 358 -7.89 3.39 -19.87
CA TYR A 358 -8.92 2.49 -19.43
C TYR A 358 -8.58 1.92 -18.05
N ASP A 359 -9.53 2.02 -17.14
CA ASP A 359 -9.49 1.42 -15.82
C ASP A 359 -10.30 0.12 -15.81
N GLY A 360 -9.62 -1.02 -15.72
CA GLY A 360 -10.27 -2.33 -15.71
C GLY A 360 -11.02 -2.63 -14.42
N CYS A 361 -10.60 -2.08 -13.29
CA CYS A 361 -11.21 -2.33 -11.98
C CYS A 361 -12.55 -1.60 -11.83
N ARG A 362 -12.61 -0.34 -12.29
CA ARG A 362 -13.81 0.50 -12.26
C ARG A 362 -14.62 0.43 -13.56
N GLN A 363 -14.06 -0.18 -14.62
CA GLN A 363 -14.63 -0.27 -15.97
C GLN A 363 -14.92 1.11 -16.60
N LEU A 364 -13.97 2.03 -16.43
CA LEU A 364 -14.09 3.42 -16.87
C LEU A 364 -13.06 3.75 -17.94
N ILE A 365 -13.47 4.46 -18.99
CA ILE A 365 -12.56 5.13 -19.91
C ILE A 365 -12.37 6.56 -19.42
N TRP A 366 -11.12 7.00 -19.30
CA TRP A 366 -10.70 8.27 -18.75
C TRP A 366 -10.09 9.18 -19.80
N HIS A 367 -10.51 10.42 -19.83
CA HIS A 367 -9.91 11.49 -20.63
C HIS A 367 -10.24 12.85 -20.02
N ASN A 368 -9.25 13.75 -19.95
CA ASN A 368 -9.43 15.09 -19.41
C ASN A 368 -10.09 15.10 -18.02
N ALA A 369 -9.65 14.19 -17.14
CA ALA A 369 -10.19 13.97 -15.78
C ALA A 369 -11.71 13.67 -15.73
N ASN A 370 -12.31 13.30 -16.87
CA ASN A 370 -13.67 12.83 -16.99
C ASN A 370 -13.65 11.33 -17.28
N SER A 371 -14.69 10.63 -16.82
CA SER A 371 -14.84 9.22 -17.06
C SER A 371 -16.18 8.87 -17.69
N VAL A 372 -16.16 7.85 -18.56
CA VAL A 372 -17.36 7.24 -19.13
C VAL A 372 -17.37 5.75 -18.84
N SER A 373 -18.52 5.23 -18.43
CA SER A 373 -18.70 3.80 -18.17
C SER A 373 -18.58 3.00 -19.45
N ASN A 374 -17.83 1.91 -19.38
CA ASN A 374 -17.82 0.90 -20.43
C ASN A 374 -18.64 -0.31 -19.97
N ASN A 375 -19.77 -0.57 -20.64
CA ASN A 375 -20.78 -1.56 -20.22
C ASN A 375 -20.39 -3.02 -20.52
N HIS A 376 -19.10 -3.36 -20.54
CA HIS A 376 -18.67 -4.73 -20.77
C HIS A 376 -18.92 -5.61 -19.55
N PRO A 377 -19.18 -6.92 -19.74
CA PRO A 377 -19.36 -7.85 -18.64
C PRO A 377 -18.17 -7.77 -17.69
N GLN A 378 -18.45 -7.66 -16.39
CA GLN A 378 -17.43 -7.71 -15.36
C GLN A 378 -16.76 -9.08 -15.41
N ARG A 379 -15.63 -9.18 -16.10
CA ARG A 379 -14.69 -10.26 -15.85
C ARG A 379 -14.12 -9.94 -14.49
N TYR A 380 -14.52 -10.69 -13.48
CA TYR A 380 -13.82 -10.67 -12.21
C TYR A 380 -12.36 -10.95 -12.54
N PHE A 381 -11.51 -9.93 -12.51
CA PHE A 381 -10.07 -10.07 -12.30
C PHE A 381 -9.86 -10.51 -10.84
N GLY A 382 -10.61 -11.55 -10.43
CA GLY A 382 -10.27 -12.32 -9.25
C GLY A 382 -8.88 -12.84 -9.53
N LEU A 383 -8.01 -12.68 -8.54
CA LEU A 383 -6.70 -13.32 -8.44
C LEU A 383 -6.64 -14.51 -9.39
N PHE A 384 -5.85 -14.39 -10.46
CA PHE A 384 -5.42 -15.56 -11.22
C PHE A 384 -4.69 -16.44 -10.20
N ALA A 385 -5.45 -17.32 -9.55
CA ALA A 385 -5.00 -18.23 -8.50
C ALA A 385 -4.32 -19.44 -9.13
#